data_AF-A0A1D8JEL2-F1
#
_entry.id   AF-A0A1D8JEL2-F1
#
_cell.length_a   1.000
_cell.length_b   1.000
_cell.length_c   1.000
_cell.angle_alpha   90.00
_cell.angle_beta   90.00
_cell.angle_gamma   90.00
#
_symmetry.space_group_name_H-M   'P 1'
#
loop_
_entity.id
_entity.type
_entity.pdbx_description
1 polymer ?
#
loop_
_entity_poly.entity_id
_entity_poly.type
_entity_poly.pdbx_seq_one_letter_code
_entity_poly.pdbx_strand_id
1 'polypeptide(L)'
;MTSKTDEKSGSHSWPLIIFLLIIFWPVGVFFLVRKLRTDKKASLSSGRKMMIWGWIIVGGGLISSGALMEDGWVSGIFGTLFYVAAGLALIYFGKKSSIRAEKYKKYIDLIVNKKLRSIGTIASAIPTASNVAISDIEDMIKKGFFEDAYINYSADEIVLITDEVQDQNLSITNQKVKMNVIPCNGCGANNKVVKGQVGNCQYCGSLISG
;
A
#
# COMPACT_ATOMS: atom_id res chain seq x y z
N MET A 1 10.04 6.63 30.53
CA MET A 1 8.59 6.62 30.25
C MET A 1 8.38 7.26 28.89
N THR A 2 8.30 6.47 27.82
CA THR A 2 7.86 6.97 26.51
C THR A 2 6.61 6.19 26.15
N SER A 3 5.49 6.90 26.20
CA SER A 3 4.19 6.40 25.77
C SER A 3 4.28 6.05 24.29
N LYS A 4 4.38 4.77 23.99
CA LYS A 4 4.02 4.22 22.69
C LYS A 4 2.52 4.43 22.57
N THR A 5 2.12 5.58 22.03
CA THR A 5 0.76 5.71 21.51
C THR A 5 0.71 4.77 20.32
N ASP A 6 0.25 3.54 20.59
CA ASP A 6 -0.38 2.71 19.58
C ASP A 6 -1.45 3.59 18.94
N GLU A 7 -1.10 4.25 17.84
CA GLU A 7 -2.06 4.86 16.93
C GLU A 7 -2.80 3.68 16.32
N LYS A 8 -3.78 3.20 17.07
CA LYS A 8 -4.83 2.30 16.64
C LYS A 8 -5.64 3.10 15.64
N SER A 9 -5.10 3.29 14.44
CA SER A 9 -5.88 3.79 13.33
C SER A 9 -6.96 2.72 13.14
N GLY A 10 -8.17 3.06 13.57
CA GLY A 10 -9.35 2.27 13.29
C GLY A 10 -9.53 2.29 11.78
N SER A 11 -8.78 1.43 11.07
CA SER A 11 -8.90 1.28 9.64
C SER A 11 -10.28 0.68 9.43
N HIS A 12 -11.27 1.56 9.19
CA HIS A 12 -12.63 1.16 8.94
C HIS A 12 -12.65 0.03 7.90
N SER A 13 -13.42 -1.01 8.19
CA SER A 13 -13.46 -2.21 7.36
C SER A 13 -13.80 -1.81 5.91
N TRP A 14 -13.19 -2.49 4.94
CA TRP A 14 -13.45 -2.23 3.51
C TRP A 14 -14.95 -2.19 3.17
N PRO A 15 -15.80 -3.10 3.71
CA PRO A 15 -17.24 -3.03 3.55
C PRO A 15 -17.86 -1.72 4.05
N LEU A 16 -17.38 -1.16 5.16
CA LEU A 16 -17.90 0.10 5.70
C LEU A 16 -17.60 1.29 4.78
N ILE A 17 -16.42 1.31 4.15
CA ILE A 17 -16.07 2.37 3.17
C ILE A 17 -16.92 2.23 1.92
N ILE A 18 -17.13 1.00 1.43
CA ILE A 18 -17.99 0.73 0.27
C ILE A 18 -19.43 1.14 0.60
N PHE A 19 -19.93 0.78 1.77
CA PHE A 19 -21.26 1.15 2.27
C PHE A 19 -21.42 2.68 2.37
N LEU A 20 -20.46 3.36 2.99
CA LEU A 20 -20.43 4.83 3.05
C LEU A 20 -20.34 5.46 1.66
N LEU A 21 -19.71 4.82 0.69
CA LEU A 21 -19.60 5.34 -0.68
C LEU A 21 -20.92 5.17 -1.46
N ILE A 22 -21.72 4.15 -1.13
CA ILE A 22 -23.06 3.94 -1.67
C ILE A 22 -24.09 4.89 -1.04
N ILE A 23 -24.07 5.06 0.28
CA ILE A 23 -25.06 5.87 1.01
C ILE A 23 -24.69 7.36 1.05
N PHE A 24 -23.40 7.67 1.18
CA PHE A 24 -22.89 9.03 1.36
C PHE A 24 -21.59 9.24 0.58
N TRP A 25 -21.72 9.38 -0.73
CA TRP A 25 -20.61 9.45 -1.69
C TRP A 25 -19.44 10.38 -1.27
N PRO A 26 -19.65 11.62 -0.76
CA PRO A 26 -18.55 12.48 -0.34
C PRO A 26 -17.73 11.91 0.82
N VAL A 27 -18.39 11.28 1.80
CA VAL A 27 -17.75 10.69 2.98
C VAL A 27 -17.09 9.38 2.62
N GLY A 28 -17.72 8.54 1.80
CA GLY A 28 -17.10 7.33 1.28
C GLY A 28 -15.80 7.61 0.53
N VAL A 29 -15.79 8.62 -0.35
CA VAL A 29 -14.56 9.04 -1.06
C VAL A 29 -13.53 9.60 -0.08
N PHE A 30 -13.93 10.43 0.87
CA PHE A 30 -13.02 10.97 1.89
C PHE A 30 -12.35 9.85 2.71
N PHE A 31 -13.13 8.90 3.22
CA PHE A 31 -12.61 7.76 3.98
C PHE A 31 -11.74 6.84 3.12
N LEU A 32 -12.09 6.65 1.85
CA LEU A 32 -11.28 5.87 0.93
C LEU A 32 -9.91 6.53 0.69
N VAL A 33 -9.91 7.84 0.40
CA VAL A 33 -8.66 8.61 0.23
C VAL A 33 -7.84 8.58 1.50
N ARG A 34 -8.47 8.76 2.67
CA ARG A 34 -7.81 8.68 3.97
C ARG A 34 -7.21 7.30 4.21
N LYS A 35 -7.94 6.23 3.91
CA LYS A 35 -7.47 4.85 4.05
C LYS A 35 -6.27 4.55 3.15
N LEU A 36 -6.33 4.97 1.89
CA LEU A 36 -5.23 4.77 0.94
C LEU A 36 -3.98 5.60 1.29
N ARG A 37 -4.14 6.72 2.00
CA ARG A 37 -3.03 7.54 2.48
C ARG A 37 -2.41 7.01 3.78
N THR A 38 -3.22 6.44 4.66
CA THR A 38 -2.80 6.06 6.02
C THR A 38 -2.34 4.61 6.11
N ASP A 39 -3.02 3.70 5.42
CA ASP A 39 -2.73 2.26 5.53
C ASP A 39 -1.69 1.83 4.49
N LYS A 40 -0.46 1.56 4.94
CA LYS A 40 0.62 0.99 4.11
C LYS A 40 0.12 -0.24 3.34
N LYS A 41 -0.59 -1.16 4.01
CA LYS A 41 -1.16 -2.36 3.37
C LYS A 41 -2.20 -2.04 2.30
N ALA A 42 -3.07 -1.06 2.55
CA ALA A 42 -4.10 -0.67 1.59
C ALA A 42 -3.48 -0.03 0.34
N SER A 43 -2.46 0.82 0.53
CA SER A 43 -1.72 1.43 -0.57
C SER A 43 -0.95 0.44 -1.45
N LEU A 44 -0.55 -0.74 -0.92
CA LEU A 44 0.27 -1.73 -1.65
C LEU A 44 -0.52 -2.88 -2.29
N SER A 45 -1.70 -3.23 -1.77
CA SER A 45 -2.37 -4.51 -2.11
C SER A 45 -3.79 -4.38 -2.64
N SER A 46 -4.44 -3.21 -2.49
CA SER A 46 -5.90 -3.15 -2.53
C SER A 46 -6.51 -2.55 -3.80
N GLY A 47 -5.70 -1.96 -4.70
CA GLY A 47 -6.21 -1.29 -5.91
C GLY A 47 -6.96 -2.21 -6.88
N ARG A 48 -6.45 -3.42 -7.13
CA ARG A 48 -7.08 -4.39 -8.06
C ARG A 48 -8.37 -4.98 -7.52
N LYS A 49 -8.41 -5.34 -6.23
CA LYS A 49 -9.63 -5.82 -5.56
C LYS A 49 -10.72 -4.74 -5.55
N MET A 50 -10.32 -3.49 -5.36
CA MET A 50 -11.21 -2.33 -5.41
C MET A 50 -11.83 -2.13 -6.80
N MET A 51 -11.08 -2.32 -7.90
CA MET A 51 -11.67 -2.26 -9.25
C MET A 51 -12.73 -3.34 -9.50
N ILE A 52 -12.53 -4.56 -8.97
CA ILE A 52 -13.49 -5.67 -9.12
C ILE A 52 -14.82 -5.30 -8.46
N TRP A 53 -14.78 -4.76 -7.23
CA TRP A 53 -15.98 -4.26 -6.55
C TRP A 53 -16.64 -3.09 -7.29
N GLY A 54 -15.85 -2.22 -7.94
CA GLY A 54 -16.38 -1.15 -8.78
C GLY A 54 -17.18 -1.68 -9.98
N TRP A 55 -16.66 -2.68 -10.68
CA TRP A 55 -17.38 -3.33 -11.78
C TRP A 55 -18.63 -4.07 -11.33
N ILE A 56 -18.62 -4.69 -10.13
CA ILE A 56 -19.81 -5.31 -9.54
C ILE A 56 -20.91 -4.25 -9.30
N ILE A 57 -20.56 -3.07 -8.79
CA ILE A 57 -21.51 -1.97 -8.56
C ILE A 57 -22.07 -1.43 -9.88
N VAL A 58 -21.21 -1.22 -10.90
CA VAL A 58 -21.66 -0.78 -12.23
C VAL A 58 -22.61 -1.81 -12.85
N GLY A 59 -22.23 -3.10 -12.83
CA GLY A 59 -23.04 -4.18 -13.38
C GLY A 59 -24.38 -4.32 -12.64
N GLY A 60 -24.36 -4.28 -11.30
CA GLY A 60 -25.58 -4.33 -10.49
C GLY A 60 -26.51 -3.15 -10.74
N GLY A 61 -25.96 -1.94 -10.89
CA GLY A 61 -26.71 -0.75 -11.27
C GLY A 61 -27.45 -0.93 -12.59
N LEU A 62 -26.78 -1.41 -13.64
CA LEU A 62 -27.37 -1.63 -14.95
C LEU A 62 -28.42 -2.76 -14.97
N ILE A 63 -28.21 -3.83 -14.19
CA ILE A 63 -29.18 -4.94 -14.07
C ILE A 63 -30.44 -4.47 -13.32
N SER A 64 -30.27 -3.64 -12.28
CA SER A 64 -31.41 -3.10 -11.51
C SER A 64 -32.32 -2.18 -12.34
N SER A 65 -31.76 -1.49 -13.33
CA SER A 65 -32.51 -0.64 -14.27
C SER A 65 -33.48 -1.43 -15.14
N GLY A 66 -33.11 -2.65 -15.55
CA GLY A 66 -33.93 -3.50 -16.43
C GLY A 66 -35.05 -4.25 -15.71
N ALA A 67 -34.95 -4.41 -14.38
CA ALA A 67 -35.89 -5.19 -13.59
C ALA A 67 -36.99 -4.36 -12.89
N LEU A 68 -36.83 -3.04 -12.77
CA LEU A 68 -37.74 -2.15 -12.02
C LEU A 68 -38.61 -1.26 -12.94
N MET A 69 -38.95 -1.74 -14.14
CA MET A 69 -39.81 -1.04 -15.11
C MET A 69 -41.30 -1.16 -14.76
N GLU A 70 -41.69 -0.88 -13.52
CA GLU A 70 -43.09 -0.80 -13.11
C GLU A 70 -43.25 0.50 -12.30
N ASP A 71 -43.64 1.60 -12.96
CA ASP A 71 -44.24 2.80 -12.33
C ASP A 71 -43.35 4.01 -11.97
N GLY A 72 -42.03 4.02 -12.25
CA GLY A 72 -41.15 5.11 -11.79
C GLY A 72 -39.91 5.42 -12.62
N TRP A 73 -40.02 5.51 -13.95
CA TRP A 73 -38.89 5.64 -14.89
C TRP A 73 -37.88 6.76 -14.55
N VAL A 74 -38.36 7.92 -14.09
CA VAL A 74 -37.50 9.04 -13.70
C VAL A 74 -36.60 8.67 -12.51
N SER A 75 -37.17 8.07 -11.46
CA SER A 75 -36.43 7.60 -10.28
C SER A 75 -35.44 6.48 -10.63
N GLY A 76 -35.83 5.55 -11.51
CA GLY A 76 -34.97 4.48 -12.00
C GLY A 76 -33.74 4.99 -12.75
N ILE A 77 -33.90 6.01 -13.59
CA ILE A 77 -32.80 6.62 -14.34
C ILE A 77 -31.82 7.34 -13.41
N PHE A 78 -32.33 8.16 -12.47
CA PHE A 78 -31.47 8.87 -11.51
C PHE A 78 -30.71 7.90 -10.60
N GLY A 79 -31.37 6.86 -10.10
CA GLY A 79 -30.72 5.81 -9.31
C GLY A 79 -29.63 5.08 -10.10
N THR A 80 -29.90 4.71 -11.35
CA THR A 80 -28.94 4.03 -12.22
C THR A 80 -27.71 4.91 -12.49
N LEU A 81 -27.91 6.17 -12.86
CA LEU A 81 -26.83 7.11 -13.09
C LEU A 81 -25.96 7.30 -11.84
N PHE A 82 -26.59 7.32 -10.66
CA PHE A 82 -25.90 7.42 -9.38
C PHE A 82 -24.99 6.21 -9.11
N TYR A 83 -25.49 4.98 -9.29
CA TYR A 83 -24.69 3.75 -9.11
C TYR A 83 -23.56 3.63 -10.14
N VAL A 84 -23.84 3.96 -11.40
CA VAL A 84 -22.82 3.94 -12.46
C VAL A 84 -21.73 4.97 -12.19
N ALA A 85 -22.09 6.20 -11.82
CA ALA A 85 -21.12 7.24 -11.48
C ALA A 85 -20.26 6.84 -10.26
N ALA A 86 -20.88 6.28 -9.21
CA ALA A 86 -20.17 5.78 -8.03
C ALA A 86 -19.20 4.64 -8.39
N GLY A 87 -19.64 3.68 -9.20
CA GLY A 87 -18.81 2.57 -9.65
C GLY A 87 -17.62 3.03 -10.52
N LEU A 88 -17.84 3.95 -11.45
CA LEU A 88 -16.78 4.54 -12.28
C LEU A 88 -15.77 5.32 -11.45
N ALA A 89 -16.22 6.11 -10.46
CA ALA A 89 -15.33 6.81 -9.54
C ALA A 89 -14.46 5.82 -8.75
N LEU A 90 -15.05 4.71 -8.27
CA LEU A 90 -14.32 3.66 -7.56
C LEU A 90 -13.25 3.01 -8.45
N ILE A 91 -13.58 2.72 -9.72
CA ILE A 91 -12.63 2.16 -10.69
C ILE A 91 -11.48 3.13 -10.95
N TYR A 92 -11.76 4.42 -11.15
CA TYR A 92 -10.75 5.45 -11.37
C TYR A 92 -9.78 5.55 -10.18
N PHE A 93 -10.30 5.64 -8.95
CA PHE A 93 -9.47 5.68 -7.75
C PHE A 93 -8.69 4.38 -7.53
N GLY A 94 -9.29 3.22 -7.81
CA GLY A 94 -8.62 1.92 -7.77
C GLY A 94 -7.44 1.85 -8.74
N LYS A 95 -7.59 2.37 -9.97
CA LYS A 95 -6.53 2.46 -10.98
C LYS A 95 -5.38 3.33 -10.54
N LYS A 96 -5.69 4.56 -10.11
CA LYS A 96 -4.69 5.50 -9.61
C LYS A 96 -3.92 4.93 -8.43
N SER A 97 -4.61 4.24 -7.51
CA SER A 97 -3.98 3.59 -6.36
C SER A 97 -3.09 2.42 -6.76
N SER A 98 -3.51 1.58 -7.72
CA SER A 98 -2.74 0.40 -8.14
C SER A 98 -1.41 0.79 -8.80
N ILE A 99 -1.43 1.82 -9.66
CA ILE A 99 -0.22 2.32 -10.32
C ILE A 99 0.78 2.83 -9.28
N ARG A 100 0.32 3.59 -8.28
CA ARG A 100 1.16 4.08 -7.20
C ARG A 100 1.73 2.93 -6.35
N ALA A 101 0.91 1.92 -6.07
CA ALA A 101 1.32 0.72 -5.34
C ALA A 101 2.49 -0.01 -6.02
N GLU A 102 2.38 -0.22 -7.33
CA GLU A 102 3.42 -0.88 -8.12
C GLU A 102 4.72 -0.08 -8.13
N LYS A 103 4.61 1.26 -8.23
CA LYS A 103 5.77 2.15 -8.14
C LYS A 103 6.49 2.00 -6.79
N TYR A 104 5.75 2.05 -5.67
CA TYR A 104 6.33 1.91 -4.34
C TYR A 104 6.94 0.53 -4.10
N LYS A 105 6.34 -0.55 -4.63
CA LYS A 105 6.94 -1.89 -4.58
C LYS A 105 8.31 -1.93 -5.25
N LYS A 106 8.48 -1.25 -6.40
CA LYS A 106 9.78 -1.16 -7.08
C LYS A 106 10.81 -0.43 -6.22
N TYR A 107 10.45 0.70 -5.61
CA TYR A 107 11.36 1.40 -4.70
C TYR A 107 11.79 0.53 -3.51
N ILE A 108 10.83 -0.16 -2.87
CA ILE A 108 11.14 -1.10 -1.77
C ILE A 108 12.08 -2.20 -2.26
N ASP A 109 11.82 -2.80 -3.42
CA ASP A 109 12.68 -3.85 -3.98
C ASP A 109 14.13 -3.36 -4.20
N LEU A 110 14.30 -2.18 -4.79
CA LEU A 110 15.64 -1.63 -5.05
C LEU A 110 16.39 -1.26 -3.77
N ILE A 111 15.71 -0.58 -2.83
CA ILE A 111 16.34 -0.03 -1.62
C ILE A 111 16.58 -1.13 -0.58
N VAL A 112 15.58 -1.98 -0.36
CA VAL A 112 15.62 -3.02 0.70
C VAL A 112 16.22 -4.32 0.18
N ASN A 113 15.67 -4.87 -0.91
CA ASN A 113 16.10 -6.20 -1.38
C ASN A 113 17.46 -6.14 -2.09
N LYS A 114 17.67 -5.11 -2.93
CA LYS A 114 18.92 -4.93 -3.69
C LYS A 114 19.94 -4.01 -3.01
N LYS A 115 19.60 -3.43 -1.86
CA LYS A 115 20.48 -2.56 -1.05
C LYS A 115 21.07 -1.37 -1.82
N LEU A 116 20.37 -0.87 -2.84
CA LEU A 116 20.80 0.34 -3.55
C LEU A 116 20.55 1.56 -2.66
N ARG A 117 21.61 2.35 -2.40
CA ARG A 117 21.54 3.56 -1.57
C ARG A 117 21.56 4.85 -2.40
N SER A 118 22.23 4.85 -3.55
CA SER A 118 22.28 6.01 -4.46
C SER A 118 20.94 6.27 -5.14
N ILE A 119 20.41 7.50 -4.96
CA ILE A 119 19.14 7.94 -5.51
C ILE A 119 19.20 8.02 -7.03
N GLY A 120 20.29 8.54 -7.61
CA GLY A 120 20.50 8.51 -9.06
C GLY A 120 20.44 7.10 -9.68
N THR A 121 20.97 6.10 -8.97
CA THR A 121 20.91 4.69 -9.41
C THR A 121 19.48 4.14 -9.33
N ILE A 122 18.76 4.47 -8.25
CA ILE A 122 17.35 4.09 -8.06
C ILE A 122 16.46 4.75 -9.11
N ALA A 123 16.67 6.03 -9.40
CA ALA A 123 15.94 6.79 -10.42
C ALA A 123 16.20 6.27 -11.84
N SER A 124 17.40 5.77 -12.12
CA SER A 124 17.70 5.15 -13.42
C SER A 124 17.02 3.78 -13.57
N ALA A 125 16.82 3.04 -12.48
CA ALA A 125 16.16 1.74 -12.48
C ALA A 125 14.62 1.81 -12.52
N ILE A 126 14.03 2.91 -12.06
CA ILE A 126 12.59 3.19 -12.14
C ILE A 126 12.44 4.40 -13.06
N PRO A 127 12.01 4.26 -14.33
CA PRO A 127 12.10 5.30 -15.37
C PRO A 127 11.42 6.62 -14.97
N THR A 128 12.11 7.43 -14.17
CA THR A 128 11.64 8.61 -13.46
C THR A 128 12.81 9.56 -13.29
N ALA A 129 12.54 10.86 -13.32
CA ALA A 129 13.57 11.86 -13.09
C ALA A 129 14.05 11.84 -11.63
N SER A 130 15.32 12.20 -11.39
CA SER A 130 15.92 12.14 -10.05
C SER A 130 15.14 12.96 -9.01
N ASN A 131 14.70 14.17 -9.36
CA ASN A 131 13.86 15.01 -8.49
C ASN A 131 12.50 14.35 -8.13
N VAL A 132 11.90 13.59 -9.05
CA VAL A 132 10.67 12.84 -8.80
C VAL A 132 10.96 11.66 -7.88
N ALA A 133 12.08 10.96 -8.07
CA ALA A 133 12.51 9.87 -7.19
C ALA A 133 12.79 10.37 -5.76
N ILE A 134 13.45 11.51 -5.59
CA ILE A 134 13.63 12.15 -4.27
C ILE A 134 12.27 12.40 -3.61
N SER A 135 11.36 13.07 -4.32
CA SER A 135 10.02 13.36 -3.80
C SER A 135 9.23 12.09 -3.44
N ASP A 136 9.31 11.03 -4.26
CA ASP A 136 8.65 9.75 -3.98
C ASP A 136 9.25 9.06 -2.76
N ILE A 137 10.58 9.05 -2.62
CA ILE A 137 11.30 8.45 -1.49
C ILE A 137 10.97 9.21 -0.21
N GLU A 138 10.98 10.55 -0.23
CA GLU A 138 10.53 11.36 0.90
C GLU A 138 9.08 11.03 1.30
N ASP A 139 8.19 10.93 0.33
CA ASP A 139 6.80 10.56 0.55
C ASP A 139 6.68 9.17 1.17
N MET A 140 7.56 8.25 0.81
CA MET A 140 7.62 6.90 1.36
C MET A 140 8.19 6.88 2.78
N ILE A 141 9.21 7.70 3.08
CA ILE A 141 9.76 7.89 4.44
C ILE A 141 8.67 8.47 5.35
N LYS A 142 7.98 9.54 4.93
CA LYS A 142 6.88 10.18 5.68
C LYS A 142 5.74 9.21 5.99
N LYS A 143 5.45 8.30 5.06
CA LYS A 143 4.43 7.24 5.23
C LYS A 143 4.97 6.02 6.00
N GLY A 144 6.23 6.03 6.42
CA GLY A 144 6.88 4.99 7.21
C GLY A 144 7.14 3.69 6.44
N PHE A 145 7.32 3.72 5.12
CA PHE A 145 7.71 2.53 4.36
C PHE A 145 9.13 2.07 4.66
N PHE A 146 9.98 2.97 5.15
CA PHE A 146 11.34 2.71 5.60
C PHE A 146 11.44 3.07 7.09
N GLU A 147 11.93 2.15 7.91
CA GLU A 147 12.16 2.40 9.34
C GLU A 147 13.39 3.29 9.51
N ASP A 148 13.24 4.37 10.29
CA ASP A 148 14.32 5.29 10.69
C ASP A 148 15.26 5.67 9.52
N ALA A 149 14.65 6.07 8.40
CA ALA A 149 15.34 6.40 7.17
C ALA A 149 15.36 7.91 6.91
N TYR A 150 16.45 8.42 6.36
CA TYR A 150 16.54 9.81 5.90
C TYR A 150 17.34 9.91 4.60
N ILE A 151 17.14 11.01 3.88
CA ILE A 151 17.87 11.32 2.65
C ILE A 151 19.06 12.21 3.00
N ASN A 152 20.26 11.78 2.61
CA ASN A 152 21.46 12.61 2.62
C ASN A 152 21.58 13.32 1.26
N TYR A 153 21.14 14.57 1.20
CA TYR A 153 21.18 15.38 -0.03
C TYR A 153 22.60 15.68 -0.52
N SER A 154 23.61 15.68 0.38
CA SER A 154 25.00 15.92 0.00
C SER A 154 25.63 14.71 -0.70
N ALA A 155 25.19 13.51 -0.35
CA ALA A 155 25.66 12.26 -0.95
C ALA A 155 24.72 11.71 -2.06
N ASP A 156 23.55 12.32 -2.25
CA ASP A 156 22.47 11.78 -3.12
C ASP A 156 22.09 10.34 -2.77
N GLU A 157 21.97 10.05 -1.46
CA GLU A 157 21.79 8.70 -0.93
C GLU A 157 20.70 8.60 0.14
N ILE A 158 20.04 7.43 0.19
CA ILE A 158 19.14 7.06 1.29
C ILE A 158 19.92 6.29 2.37
N VAL A 159 19.83 6.75 3.61
CA VAL A 159 20.43 6.12 4.79
C VAL A 159 19.33 5.42 5.59
N LEU A 160 19.59 4.16 5.96
CA LEU A 160 18.71 3.30 6.75
C LEU A 160 19.42 2.97 8.06
N ILE A 161 18.94 3.52 9.19
CA ILE A 161 19.63 3.39 10.49
C ILE A 161 19.65 1.93 10.99
N THR A 162 18.66 1.13 10.63
CA THR A 162 18.55 -0.30 11.02
C THR A 162 19.69 -1.17 10.49
N ASP A 163 20.35 -0.78 9.40
CA ASP A 163 21.47 -1.55 8.83
C ASP A 163 22.82 -1.25 9.51
N GLU A 164 22.94 -0.16 10.28
CA GLU A 164 24.23 0.28 10.85
C GLU A 164 24.67 -0.52 12.10
N VAL A 165 23.76 -1.26 12.74
CA VAL A 165 24.10 -2.02 13.97
C VAL A 165 24.81 -3.35 13.66
N GLN A 166 24.77 -3.84 12.40
CA GLN A 166 25.32 -5.17 12.08
C GLN A 166 26.73 -5.16 11.51
N ASP A 167 27.26 -4.02 11.07
CA ASP A 167 28.64 -3.94 10.54
C ASP A 167 29.69 -3.52 11.59
N GLN A 168 29.29 -3.04 12.77
CA GLN A 168 30.24 -2.69 13.84
C GLN A 168 30.40 -3.72 14.97
N ASN A 169 29.67 -4.85 14.93
CA ASN A 169 29.76 -5.91 15.95
C ASN A 169 30.14 -7.29 15.39
N LEU A 170 30.80 -7.36 14.22
CA LEU A 170 31.44 -8.60 13.75
C LEU A 170 32.89 -8.67 14.20
N SER A 171 33.05 -8.72 15.52
CA SER A 171 34.07 -9.51 16.18
C SER A 171 33.48 -10.01 17.49
N ILE A 172 33.34 -11.33 17.61
CA ILE A 172 32.85 -12.12 18.79
C ILE A 172 31.30 -12.21 18.81
N THR A 173 30.59 -13.32 18.55
CA THR A 173 30.84 -14.76 18.70
C THR A 173 29.99 -15.58 17.69
N ASN A 174 30.55 -16.68 17.21
CA ASN A 174 29.89 -17.70 16.37
C ASN A 174 28.69 -18.37 17.08
N GLN A 175 27.46 -18.09 16.65
CA GLN A 175 26.39 -19.09 16.62
C GLN A 175 25.62 -18.98 15.29
N LYS A 176 25.79 -20.00 14.45
CA LYS A 176 25.26 -20.08 13.09
C LYS A 176 23.77 -20.44 13.11
N VAL A 177 22.92 -19.46 13.42
CA VAL A 177 21.47 -19.59 13.23
C VAL A 177 21.20 -19.60 11.72
N LYS A 178 20.70 -20.72 11.18
CA LYS A 178 20.43 -20.89 9.75
C LYS A 178 19.14 -20.14 9.38
N MET A 179 19.30 -18.90 8.92
CA MET A 179 18.21 -18.04 8.46
C MET A 179 17.75 -18.46 7.06
N ASN A 180 16.43 -18.58 6.86
CA ASN A 180 15.82 -18.72 5.53
C ASN A 180 15.27 -17.36 5.08
N VAL A 181 15.55 -17.01 3.82
CA VAL A 181 14.98 -15.83 3.19
C VAL A 181 13.72 -16.26 2.45
N ILE A 182 12.57 -15.79 2.92
CA ILE A 182 11.27 -16.16 2.34
C ILE A 182 10.58 -14.90 1.82
N PRO A 183 10.11 -14.92 0.55
CA PRO A 183 9.32 -13.84 0.01
C PRO A 183 7.94 -13.83 0.68
N CYS A 184 7.53 -12.67 1.15
CA CYS A 184 6.26 -12.48 1.82
C CYS A 184 5.09 -12.47 0.81
N ASN A 185 4.10 -13.35 1.00
CA ASN A 185 2.90 -13.43 0.14
C ASN A 185 2.02 -12.15 0.15
N GLY A 186 2.16 -11.30 1.17
CA GLY A 186 1.42 -10.03 1.27
C GLY A 186 2.01 -8.88 0.45
N CYS A 187 3.28 -8.54 0.68
CA CYS A 187 3.95 -7.40 0.05
C CYS A 187 5.07 -7.74 -0.94
N GLY A 188 5.49 -9.01 -1.02
CA GLY A 188 6.62 -9.46 -1.83
C GLY A 188 8.00 -9.20 -1.22
N ALA A 189 8.08 -8.64 -0.01
CA ALA A 189 9.36 -8.39 0.66
C ALA A 189 10.04 -9.69 1.09
N ASN A 190 11.35 -9.75 0.96
CA ASN A 190 12.14 -10.87 1.47
C ASN A 190 12.42 -10.67 2.95
N ASN A 191 11.92 -11.59 3.77
CA ASN A 191 12.09 -11.53 5.22
C ASN A 191 13.00 -12.68 5.65
N LYS A 192 13.92 -12.38 6.58
CA LYS A 192 14.81 -13.38 7.18
C LYS A 192 14.09 -13.96 8.39
N VAL A 193 13.70 -15.22 8.31
CA VAL A 193 13.07 -15.95 9.42
C VAL A 193 13.92 -17.16 9.81
N VAL A 194 13.90 -17.48 11.10
CA VAL A 194 14.56 -18.68 11.62
C VAL A 194 13.78 -19.91 11.14
N LYS A 195 14.48 -20.91 10.59
CA LYS A 195 13.86 -22.13 10.04
C LYS A 195 12.97 -22.80 11.11
N GLY A 196 11.69 -23.03 10.80
CA GLY A 196 10.71 -23.63 11.70
C GLY A 196 9.95 -22.67 12.63
N GLN A 197 10.20 -21.35 12.55
CA GLN A 197 9.45 -20.34 13.29
C GLN A 197 8.54 -19.51 12.37
N VAL A 198 7.40 -19.08 12.91
CA VAL A 198 6.51 -18.13 12.22
C VAL A 198 6.93 -16.72 12.62
N GLY A 199 7.41 -15.96 11.65
CA GLY A 199 7.73 -14.55 11.80
C GLY A 199 6.60 -13.66 11.27
N ASN A 200 6.62 -12.40 11.67
CA ASN A 200 5.82 -11.37 11.02
C ASN A 200 6.68 -10.70 9.95
N CYS A 201 6.10 -10.48 8.77
CA CYS A 201 6.75 -9.67 7.75
C CYS A 201 6.98 -8.25 8.30
N GLN A 202 8.22 -7.77 8.26
CA GLN A 202 8.61 -6.44 8.78
C GLN A 202 7.90 -5.30 8.03
N TYR A 203 7.54 -5.52 6.76
CA TYR A 203 7.00 -4.48 5.90
C TYR A 203 5.48 -4.43 5.89
N CYS A 204 4.83 -5.60 5.93
CA CYS A 204 3.37 -5.67 5.81
C CYS A 204 2.69 -6.46 6.91
N GLY A 205 3.42 -6.94 7.92
CA GLY A 205 2.88 -7.64 9.08
C GLY A 205 2.05 -8.87 8.76
N SER A 206 2.20 -9.48 7.58
CA SER A 206 1.61 -10.79 7.30
C SER A 206 2.46 -11.89 7.94
N LEU A 207 1.81 -12.97 8.37
CA LEU A 207 2.49 -14.14 8.89
C LEU A 207 3.29 -14.83 7.79
N ILE A 208 4.52 -15.21 8.10
CA ILE A 208 5.45 -15.91 7.21
C ILE A 208 6.08 -17.06 8.00
N SER A 209 6.11 -18.26 7.41
CA SER A 209 6.63 -19.47 8.07
C SER A 209 7.95 -19.89 7.45
N GLY A 210 8.99 -20.01 8.29
CA GLY A 210 10.40 -20.30 7.97
C GLY A 210 10.77 -21.74 7.65
#